data_AF-A0A2C8F882-F1
#
_entry.id   AF-A0A2C8F882-F1
#
_cell.length_a   1.000
_cell.length_b   1.000
_cell.length_c   1.000
_cell.angle_alpha   90.00
_cell.angle_beta   90.00
_cell.angle_gamma   90.00
#
_symmetry.space_group_name_H-M   'P 1'
#
loop_
_entity.id
_entity.type
_entity.pdbx_description
1 polymer ?
#
loop_
_entity_poly.entity_id
_entity_poly.type
_entity_poly.pdbx_seq_one_letter_code
_entity_poly.pdbx_strand_id
1 'polypeptide(L)'
;MAESKIYKNMFRHFFVGLGAITYLTLGFTLLYQYLGVINDWPGVFLTVMREASGDWWLDIDWTSPVLLGTFCITTLLAGIYAAVKRNDFGEYREPDIQSQSGF
;
A
#
# COMPACT_ATOMS: atom_id res chain seq x y z
N MET A 1 -22.73 16.77 15.50
CA MET A 1 -22.93 15.31 15.27
C MET A 1 -22.69 14.86 13.83
N ALA A 2 -23.11 15.62 12.80
CA ALA A 2 -22.90 15.25 11.39
C ALA A 2 -21.40 15.24 10.99
N GLU A 3 -20.62 16.24 11.41
CA GLU A 3 -19.18 16.33 11.12
C GLU A 3 -18.40 15.14 11.69
N SER A 4 -18.69 14.72 12.93
CA SER A 4 -18.07 13.55 13.55
C SER A 4 -18.28 12.27 12.73
N LYS A 5 -19.46 12.11 12.09
CA LYS A 5 -19.74 10.96 11.21
C LYS A 5 -18.89 11.02 9.94
N ILE A 6 -18.74 12.20 9.33
CA ILE A 6 -17.92 12.40 8.12
C ILE A 6 -16.45 12.04 8.43
N TYR A 7 -15.88 12.58 9.50
CA TYR A 7 -14.48 12.29 9.87
C TYR A 7 -14.24 10.82 10.17
N LYS A 8 -15.17 10.17 10.89
CA LYS A 8 -15.09 8.72 11.14
C LYS A 8 -15.11 7.92 9.83
N ASN A 9 -15.95 8.32 8.88
CA ASN A 9 -16.06 7.65 7.59
C ASN A 9 -14.82 7.91 6.69
N MET A 10 -14.29 9.13 6.69
CA MET A 10 -13.02 9.44 6.02
C MET A 10 -11.88 8.59 6.57
N PHE A 11 -11.78 8.47 7.89
CA PHE A 11 -10.77 7.64 8.53
C PHE A 11 -10.91 6.17 8.10
N ARG A 12 -12.13 5.63 8.08
CA ARG A 12 -12.38 4.27 7.57
C ARG A 12 -11.88 4.09 6.14
N HIS A 13 -12.30 4.97 5.22
CA HIS A 13 -11.90 4.90 3.81
C HIS A 13 -10.39 5.09 3.62
N PHE A 14 -9.75 5.91 4.47
CA PHE A 14 -8.30 6.09 4.46
C PHE A 14 -7.57 4.80 4.81
N PHE A 15 -7.89 4.12 5.91
CA PHE A 15 -7.17 2.90 6.29
C PHE A 15 -7.42 1.73 5.35
N VAL A 16 -8.66 1.56 4.88
CA VAL A 16 -9.00 0.53 3.89
C VAL A 16 -8.30 0.81 2.57
N GLY A 17 -8.37 2.06 2.10
CA GLY A 17 -7.70 2.51 0.87
C GLY A 17 -6.19 2.37 0.96
N LEU A 18 -5.58 2.78 2.09
CA LEU A 18 -4.14 2.65 2.34
C LEU A 18 -3.71 1.19 2.24
N GLY A 19 -4.38 0.28 2.95
CA GLY A 19 -4.07 -1.15 2.88
C GLY A 19 -4.13 -1.71 1.45
N ALA A 20 -5.21 -1.43 0.72
CA ALA A 20 -5.39 -1.90 -0.65
C ALA A 20 -4.36 -1.32 -1.62
N ILE A 21 -4.13 0.00 -1.57
CA ILE A 21 -3.21 0.70 -2.46
C ILE A 21 -1.76 0.29 -2.17
N THR A 22 -1.37 0.20 -0.89
CA THR A 22 -0.05 -0.28 -0.49
C THR A 22 0.17 -1.71 -0.98
N TYR A 23 -0.80 -2.61 -0.79
CA TYR A 23 -0.68 -4.00 -1.27
C TYR A 23 -0.44 -4.08 -2.79
N LEU A 24 -1.22 -3.34 -3.58
CA LEU A 24 -1.06 -3.31 -5.04
C LEU A 24 0.29 -2.69 -5.46
N THR A 25 0.74 -1.66 -4.75
CA THR A 25 1.98 -0.95 -5.09
C THR A 25 3.22 -1.76 -4.70
N LEU A 26 3.17 -2.53 -3.61
CA LEU A 26 4.27 -3.38 -3.16
C LEU A 26 4.74 -4.37 -4.23
N GLY A 27 3.84 -4.88 -5.08
CA GLY A 27 4.22 -5.72 -6.21
C GLY A 27 5.19 -5.02 -7.18
N PHE A 28 4.93 -3.76 -7.50
CA PHE A 28 5.82 -2.94 -8.33
C PHE A 28 7.11 -2.57 -7.61
N THR A 29 7.03 -2.26 -6.31
CA THR A 29 8.20 -1.94 -5.47
C THR A 29 9.17 -3.12 -5.36
N LEU A 30 8.65 -4.35 -5.23
CA LEU A 30 9.47 -5.57 -5.25
C LEU A 30 10.03 -5.89 -6.63
N LEU A 31 9.27 -5.63 -7.70
CA LEU A 31 9.78 -5.76 -9.06
C LEU A 31 10.93 -4.77 -9.32
N TYR A 32 10.79 -3.52 -8.87
CA TYR A 32 11.86 -2.52 -8.93
C TYR A 32 13.11 -3.01 -8.18
N GLN A 33 12.94 -3.54 -6.96
CA GLN A 33 14.03 -4.12 -6.19
C GLN A 33 14.75 -5.23 -6.96
N TYR A 34 14.00 -6.17 -7.54
CA TYR A 34 14.57 -7.28 -8.32
C TYR A 34 15.38 -6.78 -9.52
N LEU A 35 14.79 -5.88 -10.33
CA LEU A 35 15.47 -5.31 -11.49
C LEU A 35 16.67 -4.46 -11.08
N GLY A 36 16.55 -3.73 -9.98
CA GLY A 36 17.59 -2.86 -9.47
C GLY A 36 18.82 -3.62 -8.99
N VAL A 37 18.64 -4.81 -8.39
CA VAL A 37 19.77 -5.70 -8.04
C VAL A 37 20.48 -6.24 -9.29
N ILE A 38 19.73 -6.57 -10.34
CA ILE A 38 20.31 -7.11 -11.59
C ILE A 38 21.07 -6.05 -12.38
N ASN A 39 20.63 -4.78 -12.31
CA ASN A 39 21.11 -3.69 -13.15
C ASN A 39 21.86 -2.60 -12.36
N ASP A 40 22.20 -2.84 -11.09
CA ASP A 40 22.84 -1.87 -10.18
C ASP A 40 22.14 -0.50 -10.13
N TRP A 41 20.81 -0.50 -9.98
CA TRP A 41 20.04 0.74 -9.84
C TRP A 41 20.19 1.36 -8.43
N PRO A 42 20.13 2.70 -8.31
CA PRO A 42 20.16 3.34 -7.00
C PRO A 42 18.86 3.08 -6.22
N GLY A 43 18.91 3.16 -4.88
CA GLY A 43 17.70 3.10 -4.04
C GLY A 43 17.12 1.69 -3.86
N VAL A 44 17.85 0.66 -4.26
CA VAL A 44 17.63 -0.73 -3.82
C VAL A 44 17.66 -0.76 -2.29
N PHE A 45 16.66 -1.40 -1.68
CA PHE A 45 16.38 -1.27 -0.25
C PHE A 45 16.40 -2.59 0.52
N LEU A 46 16.38 -3.73 -0.18
CA LEU A 46 16.62 -5.04 0.42
C LEU A 46 18.05 -5.49 0.13
N THR A 47 18.79 -5.85 1.17
CA THR A 47 20.13 -6.43 1.05
C THR A 47 20.21 -7.72 1.85
N VAL A 48 21.07 -8.65 1.40
CA VAL A 48 21.34 -9.89 2.13
C VAL A 48 22.61 -9.68 2.93
N MET A 49 22.50 -9.75 4.26
CA MET A 49 23.67 -9.78 5.13
C MET A 49 24.03 -11.23 5.45
N ARG A 50 25.33 -11.50 5.52
CA ARG A 50 25.88 -12.80 5.92
C ARG A 50 26.74 -12.61 7.14
N GLU A 51 26.51 -13.41 8.16
CA GLU A 51 27.36 -13.46 9.34
C GLU A 51 28.60 -14.34 9.12
N ALA A 52 29.60 -14.16 10.00
CA ALA A 52 30.75 -15.06 10.09
C ALA A 52 30.37 -16.49 10.51
N SER A 53 29.21 -16.67 11.15
CA SER A 53 28.62 -17.97 11.54
C SER A 53 28.11 -18.77 10.33
N GLY A 54 27.91 -18.12 9.18
CA GLY A 54 27.27 -18.70 8.00
C GLY A 54 25.76 -18.40 7.90
N ASP A 55 25.16 -17.78 8.92
CA ASP A 55 23.77 -17.36 8.89
C ASP A 55 23.56 -16.17 7.94
N TRP A 56 22.32 -16.05 7.43
CA TRP A 56 21.92 -14.94 6.59
C TRP A 56 20.59 -14.35 7.03
N TRP A 57 20.45 -13.04 6.85
CA TRP A 57 19.18 -12.34 7.00
C TRP A 57 19.03 -11.28 5.93
N LEU A 58 17.77 -10.86 5.73
CA LEU A 58 17.45 -9.71 4.92
C LEU A 58 17.51 -8.46 5.80
N ASP A 59 18.33 -7.51 5.38
CA ASP A 59 18.34 -6.17 5.92
C ASP A 59 17.55 -5.23 5.01
N ILE A 60 16.78 -4.33 5.62
CA ILE A 60 15.95 -3.35 4.93
C ILE A 60 16.50 -1.97 5.22
N ASP A 61 16.94 -1.26 4.19
CA ASP A 61 17.22 0.16 4.28
C ASP A 61 15.92 0.96 4.25
N TRP A 62 15.38 1.23 5.45
CA TRP A 62 14.19 2.04 5.66
C TRP A 62 14.34 3.50 5.21
N THR A 63 15.57 3.95 4.94
CA THR A 63 15.84 5.31 4.46
C THR A 63 15.87 5.41 2.94
N SER A 64 15.72 4.28 2.23
CA SER A 64 15.71 4.26 0.77
C SER A 64 14.68 5.24 0.19
N PRO A 65 15.07 6.07 -0.79
CA PRO A 65 14.15 7.02 -1.42
C PRO A 65 12.99 6.32 -2.13
N VAL A 66 13.15 5.06 -2.55
CA VAL A 66 12.10 4.28 -3.21
C VAL A 66 11.05 3.82 -2.22
N LEU A 67 11.46 3.35 -1.03
CA LEU A 67 10.52 3.00 0.04
C LEU A 67 9.78 4.23 0.54
N LEU A 68 10.50 5.31 0.82
CA LEU A 68 9.91 6.57 1.25
C LEU A 68 8.95 7.15 0.20
N GLY A 69 9.36 7.15 -1.07
CA GLY A 69 8.52 7.58 -2.19
C GLY A 69 7.25 6.74 -2.31
N THR A 70 7.38 5.41 -2.23
CA THR A 70 6.23 4.48 -2.25
C THR A 70 5.29 4.77 -1.10
N PHE A 71 5.79 4.91 0.12
CA PHE A 71 4.98 5.20 1.30
C PHE A 71 4.25 6.54 1.18
N CYS A 72 4.94 7.60 0.74
CA CYS A 72 4.35 8.93 0.55
C CYS A 72 3.26 8.92 -0.52
N ILE A 73 3.51 8.29 -1.68
CA ILE A 73 2.54 8.23 -2.79
C ILE A 73 1.31 7.42 -2.38
N THR A 74 1.49 6.24 -1.78
CA THR A 74 0.37 5.40 -1.36
C THR A 74 -0.48 6.07 -0.27
N THR A 75 0.17 6.75 0.68
CA THR A 75 -0.51 7.56 1.71
C THR A 75 -1.29 8.72 1.10
N LEU A 76 -0.69 9.46 0.15
CA LEU A 76 -1.36 10.56 -0.54
C LEU A 76 -2.57 10.08 -1.33
N LEU A 77 -2.43 9.00 -2.10
CA LEU A 77 -3.53 8.41 -2.88
C LEU A 77 -4.66 7.91 -1.96
N ALA A 78 -4.34 7.28 -0.83
CA ALA A 78 -5.32 6.88 0.16
C ALA A 78 -6.04 8.10 0.78
N GLY A 79 -5.32 9.19 1.04
CA GLY A 79 -5.89 10.46 1.51
C GLY A 79 -6.85 11.08 0.50
N ILE A 80 -6.46 11.12 -0.78
CA ILE A 80 -7.32 11.59 -1.88
C ILE A 80 -8.58 10.71 -1.97
N TYR A 81 -8.41 9.38 -1.95
CA TYR A 81 -9.52 8.43 -1.97
C TYR A 81 -10.50 8.68 -0.82
N ALA A 82 -9.99 8.80 0.42
CA ALA A 82 -10.78 9.08 1.60
C ALA A 82 -11.52 10.42 1.52
N ALA A 83 -10.87 11.46 1.00
CA ALA A 83 -11.47 12.78 0.80
C ALA A 83 -12.59 12.76 -0.24
N VAL A 84 -12.43 12.02 -1.33
CA VAL A 84 -13.46 11.82 -2.37
C VAL A 84 -14.63 11.00 -1.82
N LYS A 85 -14.36 9.96 -1.04
CA LYS A 85 -15.36 9.05 -0.46
C LYS A 85 -15.87 9.47 0.92
N ARG A 86 -15.58 10.69 1.38
CA ARG A 86 -15.95 11.18 2.72
C ARG A 86 -17.45 11.09 3.05
N ASN A 87 -18.30 11.28 2.04
CA ASN A 87 -19.76 11.23 2.17
C ASN A 87 -20.35 9.86 1.81
N ASP A 88 -19.51 8.87 1.50
CA ASP A 88 -19.93 7.52 1.17
C ASP A 88 -20.13 6.72 2.45
N PHE A 89 -21.30 6.88 3.06
CA PHE A 89 -21.65 6.24 4.32
C PHE A 89 -22.08 4.79 4.17
N GLY A 90 -22.16 4.28 2.94
CA GLY A 90 -22.46 2.89 2.60
C GLY A 90 -23.56 2.26 3.45
N GLU A 91 -24.82 2.38 3.03
CA GLU A 91 -25.70 1.23 3.20
C GLU A 91 -25.07 0.06 2.43
N TYR A 92 -25.23 -1.16 2.92
CA TYR A 92 -24.80 -2.37 2.21
C TYR A 92 -25.53 -2.37 0.87
N ARG A 93 -24.93 -1.79 -0.18
CA ARG A 93 -25.47 -1.86 -1.53
C ARG A 93 -25.45 -3.33 -1.85
N GLU A 94 -26.63 -3.93 -1.98
CA GLU A 94 -26.73 -5.18 -2.70
C GLU A 94 -25.93 -5.00 -3.99
N PRO A 95 -25.01 -5.91 -4.31
CA PRO A 95 -24.25 -5.76 -5.53
C PRO A 95 -25.26 -5.73 -6.67
N ASP A 96 -25.28 -4.62 -7.43
CA ASP A 96 -26.08 -4.50 -8.67
C ASP A 96 -25.71 -5.61 -9.69
N ILE A 97 -24.62 -6.33 -9.41
CA ILE A 97 -24.10 -7.47 -10.15
C ILE A 97 -24.27 -8.72 -9.29
N GLN A 98 -25.31 -9.49 -9.55
CA GLN A 98 -25.46 -10.85 -9.02
C GLN A 98 -24.52 -11.78 -9.80
N SER A 99 -23.78 -12.67 -9.12
CA SER A 99 -23.07 -13.73 -9.83
C SER A 99 -24.09 -14.63 -10.54
N GLN A 100 -23.75 -15.08 -11.74
CA GLN A 100 -24.59 -16.02 -12.46
C GLN A 100 -24.59 -17.36 -11.70
N SER A 101 -25.75 -18.01 -11.56
CA SER A 101 -25.82 -19.29 -10.85
C SER A 101 -24.90 -20.32 -11.51
N GLY A 102 -23.83 -20.71 -10.81
CA GLY A 102 -22.82 -21.66 -11.29
C GLY A 102 -21.35 -21.22 -11.13
N PHE A 103 -21.08 -20.01 -10.60
CA PHE A 103 -19.75 -19.57 -10.14
C PHE A 103 -19.76 -19.18 -8.66
#